data_AF-A0A210Q280-F1
#
_entry.id   AF-A0A210Q280-F1
#
_cell.length_a   1.000
_cell.length_b   1.000
_cell.length_c   1.000
_cell.angle_alpha   90.00
_cell.angle_beta   90.00
_cell.angle_gamma   90.00
#
_symmetry.space_group_name_H-M   'P 1'
#
loop_
_entity.id
_entity.type
_entity.pdbx_description
1 polymer ?
#
loop_
_entity_poly.entity_id
_entity_poly.type
_entity_poly.pdbx_seq_one_letter_code
_entity_poly.pdbx_strand_id
1 'polypeptide(L)'
;MDSNIYYSSSEEDSCQNIQVGKRRRDDHTAKELLTCGKCETLLTTKAGFITCDCCGILFCQDCSKLPKKVYRHLVVNNIASVTFNCKSCKRIQPTLKNIDDSMKALNISNEKRIRGIDTRISKLETDTTRRISQEIKNNHRRV
;
A
#
# COMPACT_ATOMS: atom_id res chain seq x y z
N MET A 1 -16.84 -43.60 19.71
CA MET A 1 -16.60 -42.81 20.93
C MET A 1 -15.21 -42.23 20.81
N ASP A 2 -15.20 -40.89 20.76
CA ASP A 2 -14.15 -39.93 21.08
C ASP A 2 -12.78 -40.03 20.37
N SER A 3 -12.68 -39.29 19.26
CA SER A 3 -11.41 -38.76 18.76
C SER A 3 -11.33 -37.26 19.08
N ASN A 4 -10.84 -36.93 20.29
CA ASN A 4 -10.45 -35.58 20.67
C ASN A 4 -9.09 -35.24 20.01
N ILE A 5 -9.12 -34.54 18.89
CA ILE A 5 -7.92 -33.91 18.32
C ILE A 5 -7.83 -32.50 18.89
N TYR A 6 -6.99 -32.36 19.92
CA TYR A 6 -6.56 -31.08 20.47
C TYR A 6 -5.68 -30.38 19.42
N TYR A 7 -6.22 -29.38 18.72
CA TYR A 7 -5.42 -28.45 17.94
C TYR A 7 -4.79 -27.45 18.91
N SER A 8 -3.59 -27.77 19.39
CA SER A 8 -2.73 -26.80 20.07
C SER A 8 -1.91 -26.09 18.99
N SER A 9 -2.47 -25.07 18.34
CA SER A 9 -1.69 -24.17 17.51
C SER A 9 -0.94 -23.19 18.42
N SER A 10 0.29 -23.53 18.76
CA SER A 10 1.28 -22.56 19.21
C SER A 10 1.53 -21.58 18.06
N GLU A 11 0.82 -20.46 18.08
CA GLU A 11 1.13 -19.26 17.32
C GLU A 11 2.46 -18.70 17.84
N GLU A 12 3.57 -19.20 17.31
CA GLU A 12 4.85 -18.48 17.37
C GLU A 12 4.94 -17.56 16.16
N ASP A 13 4.08 -16.55 16.10
CA ASP A 13 4.36 -15.34 15.34
C ASP A 13 5.44 -14.57 16.12
N SER A 14 6.70 -14.90 15.79
CA SER A 14 7.89 -14.17 16.22
C SER A 14 7.88 -12.76 15.60
N CYS A 15 7.01 -11.88 16.12
CA CYS A 15 7.27 -10.44 16.09
C CYS A 15 8.41 -10.17 17.08
N GLN A 16 9.63 -10.23 16.56
CA GLN A 16 10.83 -9.82 17.29
C GLN A 16 10.56 -8.47 17.96
N ASN A 17 10.76 -8.42 19.28
CA ASN A 17 10.67 -7.22 20.08
C ASN A 17 11.58 -6.12 19.51
N ILE A 18 11.03 -5.17 18.76
CA ILE A 18 11.80 -3.99 18.32
C ILE A 18 11.66 -2.91 19.39
N GLN A 19 12.82 -2.61 19.97
CA GLN A 19 13.04 -1.72 21.10
C GLN A 19 12.34 -0.37 20.97
N VAL A 20 11.57 -0.03 22.00
CA VAL A 20 11.17 1.35 22.31
C VAL A 20 12.45 2.16 22.53
N GLY A 21 12.74 3.07 21.59
CA GLY A 21 13.64 4.22 21.74
C GLY A 21 14.91 4.03 22.55
N LYS A 22 15.87 3.21 22.08
CA LYS A 22 17.26 3.36 22.52
C LYS A 22 17.99 4.34 21.60
N ARG A 23 18.50 5.43 22.18
CA ARG A 23 19.50 6.32 21.56
C ARG A 23 20.66 5.45 21.06
N ARG A 24 20.78 5.25 19.75
CA ARG A 24 22.08 4.91 19.16
C ARG A 24 22.88 6.20 19.12
N ARG A 25 23.90 6.25 19.96
CA ARG A 25 24.93 7.27 19.92
C ARG A 25 25.93 6.77 18.88
N ASP A 26 25.59 6.96 17.61
CA ASP A 26 26.52 6.72 16.51
C ASP A 26 27.07 8.10 16.10
N ASP A 27 28.35 8.29 16.39
CA ASP A 27 29.14 9.46 16.03
C ASP A 27 29.29 9.52 14.50
N HIS A 28 28.33 10.14 13.80
CA HIS A 28 28.61 10.83 12.55
C HIS A 28 27.58 11.93 12.30
N THR A 29 28.10 13.16 12.30
CA THR A 29 27.41 14.44 12.09
C THR A 29 26.78 14.55 10.70
N ALA A 30 25.54 14.07 10.59
CA ALA A 30 24.49 14.79 9.89
C ALA A 30 23.31 14.82 10.87
N LYS A 31 22.85 16.02 11.26
CA LYS A 31 21.58 16.11 11.99
C LYS A 31 20.53 15.52 11.04
N GLU A 32 20.12 14.27 11.24
CA GLU A 32 19.02 13.68 10.50
C GLU A 32 17.82 14.60 10.69
N LEU A 33 17.50 15.33 9.63
CA LEU A 33 16.37 16.23 9.59
C LEU A 33 15.14 15.33 9.56
N LEU A 34 14.52 15.15 10.73
CA LEU A 34 13.27 14.41 10.82
C LEU A 34 12.19 15.21 10.09
N THR A 35 11.51 14.59 9.14
CA THR A 35 10.45 15.23 8.34
C THR A 35 9.13 14.48 8.49
N CYS A 36 8.03 15.22 8.42
CA CYS A 36 6.69 14.62 8.37
C CYS A 36 6.52 13.90 7.04
N GLY A 37 6.26 12.60 7.04
CA GLY A 37 6.09 11.84 5.79
C GLY A 37 4.82 12.16 4.99
N LYS A 38 4.02 13.15 5.41
CA LYS A 38 2.84 13.62 4.69
C LYS A 38 2.95 15.04 4.14
N CYS A 39 3.54 15.96 4.90
CA CYS A 39 3.61 17.38 4.53
C CYS A 39 5.05 17.89 4.44
N GLU A 40 6.03 16.98 4.62
CA GLU A 40 7.48 17.23 4.52
C GLU A 40 8.02 18.30 5.48
N THR A 41 7.17 18.84 6.34
CA THR A 41 7.55 19.82 7.35
C THR A 41 8.59 19.23 8.29
N LEU A 42 9.62 20.03 8.57
CA LEU A 42 10.68 19.68 9.50
C LEU A 42 10.10 19.46 10.90
N LEU A 43 10.35 18.28 11.45
CA LEU A 43 9.98 17.88 12.80
C LEU A 43 11.16 18.17 13.72
N THR A 44 10.88 18.89 14.79
CA THR A 44 11.85 19.12 15.85
C THR A 44 11.43 18.34 17.09
N THR A 45 12.40 17.96 17.92
CA THR A 45 12.13 17.37 19.23
C THR A 45 11.26 18.27 20.11
N LYS A 46 11.32 19.60 19.90
CA LYS A 46 10.47 20.58 20.60
C LYS A 46 9.03 20.60 20.09
N ALA A 47 8.80 20.42 18.79
CA ALA A 47 7.45 20.32 18.22
C ALA A 47 6.79 18.96 18.51
N GLY A 48 7.61 17.93 18.71
CA GLY A 48 7.18 16.56 18.94
C GLY A 48 6.60 15.92 17.68
N PHE A 49 6.73 14.60 17.57
CA PHE A 49 6.22 13.81 16.45
C PHE A 49 5.66 12.49 16.95
N ILE A 50 4.80 11.87 16.15
CA ILE A 50 4.29 10.53 16.40
C ILE A 50 4.64 9.62 15.22
N THR A 51 5.05 8.40 15.52
CA THR A 51 5.43 7.39 14.52
C THR A 51 4.28 6.43 14.31
N CYS A 52 3.98 6.09 13.07
CA CYS A 52 3.01 5.03 12.75
C CYS A 52 3.64 3.66 13.02
N ASP A 53 3.03 2.84 13.88
CA ASP A 53 3.57 1.51 14.23
C ASP A 53 3.58 0.55 13.04
N CYS A 54 2.63 0.69 12.11
CA CYS A 54 2.53 -0.19 10.95
C CYS A 54 3.53 0.14 9.83
N CYS A 55 3.82 1.41 9.56
CA CYS A 55 4.69 1.80 8.42
C CYS A 55 5.95 2.58 8.80
N GLY A 56 6.18 2.84 10.09
CA GLY A 56 7.35 3.58 10.58
C GLY A 56 7.39 5.07 10.21
N ILE A 57 6.40 5.60 9.48
CA ILE A 57 6.39 7.00 9.03
C ILE A 57 6.08 7.95 10.19
N LEU A 58 6.81 9.08 10.23
CA LEU A 58 6.63 10.17 11.19
C LEU A 58 5.53 11.15 10.75
N PHE A 59 4.71 11.60 11.70
CA PHE A 59 3.64 12.57 11.46
C PHE A 59 3.71 13.75 12.44
N CYS A 60 3.52 14.96 11.93
CA CYS A 60 3.25 16.14 12.76
C CYS A 60 1.83 16.09 13.35
N GLN A 61 1.55 16.97 14.32
CA GLN A 61 0.22 17.09 14.95
C GLN A 61 -0.90 17.18 13.91
N ASP A 62 -0.77 18.08 12.94
CA ASP A 62 -1.83 18.36 11.95
C ASP A 62 -2.05 17.22 10.96
N CYS A 63 -0.98 16.48 10.66
CA CYS A 63 -1.02 15.33 9.76
C CYS A 63 -1.46 14.04 10.46
N SER A 64 -1.23 13.92 11.78
CA SER A 64 -1.70 12.78 12.59
C SER A 64 -3.22 12.72 12.70
N LYS A 65 -3.90 13.87 12.55
CA LYS A 65 -5.35 14.07 12.73
C LYS A 65 -5.85 13.70 14.14
N LEU A 66 -4.95 13.63 15.12
CA LEU A 66 -5.31 13.49 16.52
C LEU A 66 -5.75 14.83 17.10
N PRO A 67 -6.73 14.86 18.02
CA PRO A 67 -7.02 16.05 18.81
C PRO A 67 -5.76 16.54 19.53
N LYS A 68 -5.52 17.85 19.57
CA LYS A 68 -4.31 18.47 20.13
C LYS A 68 -3.96 17.97 21.55
N LYS A 69 -4.98 17.79 22.40
CA LYS A 69 -4.83 17.27 23.77
C LYS A 69 -4.32 15.81 23.77
N VAL A 70 -4.88 14.97 22.91
CA VAL A 70 -4.48 13.55 22.77
C VAL A 70 -3.07 13.46 22.20
N TYR A 71 -2.77 14.22 21.15
CA TYR A 71 -1.42 14.26 20.57
C TYR A 71 -0.36 14.64 21.59
N ARG A 72 -0.59 15.72 22.36
CA ARG A 72 0.32 16.12 23.44
C ARG A 72 0.46 15.03 24.49
N HIS A 73 -0.63 14.40 24.89
CA HIS A 73 -0.59 13.34 25.90
C HIS A 73 0.25 12.14 25.43
N LEU A 74 0.12 11.72 24.17
CA LEU A 74 0.87 10.60 23.61
C LEU A 74 2.36 10.93 23.41
N VAL A 75 2.66 12.11 22.88
CA VAL A 75 4.03 12.50 22.53
C VAL A 75 4.83 12.99 23.74
N VAL A 76 4.18 13.69 24.68
CA VAL A 76 4.87 14.29 25.85
C VAL A 76 4.96 13.32 27.02
N ASN A 77 3.95 12.49 27.26
CA ASN A 77 3.96 11.56 28.41
C ASN A 77 4.57 10.19 28.09
N ASN A 78 5.05 9.99 26.86
CA ASN A 78 5.74 8.78 26.40
C ASN A 78 5.06 7.48 26.85
N ILE A 79 3.74 7.40 26.62
CA ILE A 79 2.93 6.27 27.06
C ILE A 79 3.22 5.09 26.13
N ALA A 80 4.12 4.20 26.56
CA ALA A 80 4.57 3.05 25.79
C ALA A 80 3.44 2.04 25.46
N SER A 81 2.29 2.13 26.14
CA SER A 81 1.17 1.20 25.98
C SER A 81 0.15 1.62 24.90
N VAL A 82 0.38 2.71 24.17
CA VAL A 82 -0.57 3.20 23.16
C VAL A 82 0.07 3.21 21.78
N THR A 83 -0.52 2.42 20.88
CA THR A 83 -0.12 2.35 19.47
C THR A 83 -0.82 3.41 18.62
N PHE A 84 -0.10 4.02 17.68
CA PHE A 84 -0.65 4.91 16.66
C PHE A 84 -0.52 4.31 15.26
N ASN A 85 -1.66 4.14 14.59
CA ASN A 85 -1.71 3.79 13.18
C ASN A 85 -2.21 4.97 12.35
N CYS A 86 -1.46 5.33 11.30
CA CYS A 86 -1.84 6.40 10.40
C CYS A 86 -3.11 6.02 9.60
N LYS A 87 -3.80 6.99 9.02
CA LYS A 87 -5.05 6.75 8.27
C LYS A 87 -4.89 5.73 7.14
N SER A 88 -3.74 5.72 6.47
CA SER A 88 -3.45 4.76 5.41
C SER A 88 -3.34 3.35 6.00
N CYS A 89 -2.55 3.17 7.06
CA CYS A 89 -2.38 1.88 7.74
C CYS A 89 -3.66 1.38 8.44
N LYS A 90 -4.48 2.27 9.00
CA LYS A 90 -5.80 1.90 9.55
C LYS A 90 -6.75 1.33 8.50
N ARG A 91 -6.62 1.74 7.23
CA ARG A 91 -7.39 1.19 6.11
C ARG A 91 -6.79 -0.10 5.54
N ILE A 92 -5.56 -0.42 5.94
CA ILE A 92 -4.81 -1.62 5.51
C ILE A 92 -4.97 -2.77 6.51
N GLN A 93 -5.82 -2.67 7.55
CA GLN A 93 -6.40 -3.92 8.05
C GLN A 93 -7.31 -4.44 6.94
N PRO A 94 -6.94 -5.52 6.24
CA PRO A 94 -7.77 -6.07 5.20
C PRO A 94 -8.96 -6.68 5.91
N THR A 95 -10.07 -5.96 5.94
CA THR A 95 -11.34 -6.62 6.17
C THR A 95 -11.58 -7.54 4.97
N LEU A 96 -12.20 -8.71 5.17
CA LEU A 96 -12.58 -9.61 4.07
C LEU A 96 -13.32 -8.85 2.94
N LYS A 97 -14.07 -7.81 3.32
CA LYS A 97 -14.74 -6.89 2.39
C LYS A 97 -13.78 -6.07 1.53
N ASN A 98 -12.70 -5.51 2.09
CA ASN A 98 -11.72 -4.74 1.31
C ASN A 98 -10.95 -5.62 0.31
N ILE A 99 -10.71 -6.89 0.67
CA ILE A 99 -10.12 -7.88 -0.24
C ILE A 99 -11.12 -8.18 -1.37
N ASP A 100 -12.37 -8.48 -1.03
CA ASP A 100 -13.43 -8.78 -2.00
C ASP A 100 -13.68 -7.61 -2.98
N ASP A 101 -13.78 -6.37 -2.48
CA ASP A 101 -13.94 -5.17 -3.29
C ASP A 101 -12.74 -4.96 -4.24
N SER A 102 -11.52 -5.22 -3.76
CA SER A 102 -10.29 -5.10 -4.56
C SER A 102 -10.21 -6.18 -5.64
N MET A 103 -10.61 -7.41 -5.33
CA MET A 103 -10.69 -8.52 -6.29
C MET A 103 -11.75 -8.27 -7.36
N LYS A 104 -12.92 -7.73 -6.98
CA LYS A 104 -13.96 -7.31 -7.94
C LYS A 104 -13.46 -6.22 -8.87
N ALA A 105 -12.78 -5.21 -8.35
CA ALA A 105 -12.22 -4.14 -9.17
C ALA A 105 -11.16 -4.66 -10.16
N LEU A 106 -10.30 -5.59 -9.72
CA LEU A 106 -9.32 -6.26 -10.58
C LEU A 106 -9.98 -7.08 -11.69
N ASN A 107 -11.02 -7.85 -11.36
CA ASN A 107 -11.77 -8.62 -12.36
C ASN A 107 -12.40 -7.73 -13.43
N ILE A 108 -13.07 -6.65 -13.04
CA ILE A 108 -13.67 -5.69 -13.99
C ILE A 108 -12.59 -5.07 -14.89
N SER A 109 -11.43 -4.73 -14.32
CA SER A 109 -10.30 -4.18 -15.09
C SER A 109 -9.78 -5.19 -16.11
N ASN A 110 -9.61 -6.44 -15.72
CA ASN A 110 -9.15 -7.51 -16.60
C ASN A 110 -10.14 -7.78 -17.73
N GLU A 111 -11.44 -7.84 -17.46
CA GLU A 111 -12.46 -7.98 -18.50
C GLU A 111 -12.41 -6.84 -19.53
N LYS A 112 -12.24 -5.60 -19.08
CA LYS A 112 -12.10 -4.45 -20.00
C LYS A 112 -10.86 -4.58 -20.87
N ARG A 113 -9.73 -5.03 -20.30
CA ARG A 113 -8.49 -5.26 -21.06
C ARG A 113 -8.67 -6.36 -22.09
N ILE A 114 -9.30 -7.48 -21.74
CA ILE A 114 -9.59 -8.59 -22.65
C ILE A 114 -10.46 -8.11 -23.82
N ARG A 115 -11.58 -7.44 -23.54
CA ARG A 115 -12.44 -6.86 -24.60
C ARG A 115 -11.69 -5.90 -25.53
N GLY A 116 -10.78 -5.10 -24.97
CA GLY A 116 -9.93 -4.20 -25.75
C GLY A 116 -8.92 -4.95 -26.64
N ILE A 117 -8.38 -6.07 -26.16
CA ILE A 117 -7.50 -6.95 -26.95
C ILE A 117 -8.29 -7.61 -28.07
N ASP A 118 -9.45 -8.19 -27.79
CA ASP A 118 -10.31 -8.84 -28.80
C ASP A 118 -10.66 -7.86 -29.93
N THR A 119 -11.03 -6.63 -29.58
CA THR A 119 -11.33 -5.59 -30.56
C THR A 119 -10.13 -5.26 -31.46
N ARG A 120 -8.92 -5.24 -30.89
CA ARG A 120 -7.68 -4.99 -31.66
C ARG A 120 -7.34 -6.15 -32.58
N ILE A 121 -7.55 -7.38 -32.12
CA ILE A 121 -7.36 -8.60 -32.93
C ILE A 121 -8.32 -8.56 -34.12
N SER A 122 -9.63 -8.35 -33.90
CA SER A 122 -10.60 -8.31 -35.01
C SER A 122 -10.29 -7.20 -36.03
N LYS A 123 -9.80 -6.04 -35.57
CA LYS A 123 -9.35 -4.98 -36.49
C LYS A 123 -8.13 -5.41 -37.31
N LEU A 124 -7.14 -6.02 -36.67
CA LEU A 124 -5.95 -6.52 -37.37
C LEU A 124 -6.31 -7.59 -38.40
N GLU A 125 -7.19 -8.52 -38.05
CA GLU A 125 -7.69 -9.56 -38.98
C GLU A 125 -8.42 -8.95 -40.18
N THR A 126 -9.30 -7.98 -39.92
CA THR A 126 -10.05 -7.28 -40.98
C THR A 126 -9.11 -6.50 -41.90
N ASP A 127 -8.18 -5.73 -41.34
CA ASP A 127 -7.22 -4.95 -42.10
C ASP A 127 -6.29 -5.84 -42.92
N THR A 128 -5.83 -6.95 -42.35
CA THR A 128 -4.97 -7.92 -43.03
C THR A 128 -5.70 -8.56 -44.20
N THR A 129 -6.93 -9.03 -43.98
CA THR A 129 -7.79 -9.61 -45.02
C THR A 129 -8.04 -8.62 -46.15
N ARG A 130 -8.29 -7.34 -45.81
CA ARG A 130 -8.48 -6.26 -46.79
C ARG A 130 -7.22 -6.01 -47.62
N ARG A 131 -6.05 -5.95 -46.99
CA ARG A 131 -4.75 -5.74 -47.67
C ARG A 131 -4.46 -6.87 -48.65
N ILE A 132 -4.58 -8.12 -48.22
CA ILE A 132 -4.38 -9.30 -49.07
C ILE A 132 -5.33 -9.26 -50.27
N SER A 133 -6.61 -8.95 -50.04
CA SER A 133 -7.61 -8.85 -51.11
C SER A 133 -7.28 -7.75 -52.13
N GLN A 134 -6.72 -6.63 -51.68
CA GLN A 134 -6.29 -5.53 -52.55
C GLN A 134 -5.05 -5.91 -53.38
N GLU A 135 -4.08 -6.59 -52.77
CA GLU A 135 -2.88 -7.07 -53.48
C GLU A 135 -3.24 -8.08 -54.57
N ILE A 136 -4.13 -9.03 -54.29
CA ILE A 136 -4.62 -10.00 -55.27
C ILE A 136 -5.28 -9.29 -56.46
N LYS A 137 -6.18 -8.34 -56.19
CA LYS A 137 -6.86 -7.55 -57.25
C LYS A 137 -5.89 -6.72 -58.09
N ASN A 138 -4.87 -6.15 -57.46
CA ASN A 138 -3.88 -5.33 -58.17
C ASN A 138 -2.94 -6.17 -59.04
N ASN A 139 -2.56 -7.38 -58.60
CA ASN A 139 -1.75 -8.29 -59.40
C ASN A 139 -2.52 -8.84 -60.60
N HIS A 140 -3.82 -9.12 -60.46
CA HIS A 140 -4.65 -9.63 -61.56
C HIS A 140 -4.92 -8.59 -62.67
N ARG A 141 -4.76 -7.29 -62.39
CA ARG A 141 -4.87 -6.21 -63.41
C ARG A 141 -3.57 -5.93 -64.16
N ARG A 142 -2.46 -6.51 -63.73
CA ARG A 142 -1.12 -6.30 -64.31
C ARG A 142 -0.68 -7.43 -65.25
N VAL A 143 -1.49 -8.48 -65.36
CA VAL A 143 -1.33 -9.62 -66.29
C VAL A 143 -2.35 -9.46 -67.40
#